data_AF-B8LZ23-F1
#
_entry.id   AF-B8LZ23-F1
#
_cell.length_a   1.000
_cell.length_b   1.000
_cell.length_c   1.000
_cell.angle_alpha   90.00
_cell.angle_beta   90.00
_cell.angle_gamma   90.00
#
_symmetry.space_group_name_H-M   'P 1'
#
loop_
_entity.id
_entity.type
_entity.pdbx_description
1 polymer ?
#
loop_
_entity_poly.entity_id
_entity_poly.type
_entity_poly.pdbx_seq_one_letter_code
_entity_poly.pdbx_strand_id
1 'polypeptide(L)'
;MSGNQGSFSLFQEILADQTQEINDLRQYITNQEQQLNTMKERLMRIRIAVLMNESVLRPFFRVPPRQRDPSYYPVIDMDLEAIEWMQANNIGGQQNAIRRFEAIYGMNLRKCKILVRTAPEEIVEAMNQRAELHYSPCYRRSLRDNSKIKRMKLICSEIIKLWEDCQSAAYPSDQIMVKRSNLERLLNEFWDGQGKKTEWFGKRKVNLSGNKVV
;
A
#
# COMPACT_ATOMS: atom_id res chain seq x y z
N MET A 1 16.07 43.71 55.46
CA MET A 1 15.41 42.66 54.65
C MET A 1 15.24 43.20 53.23
N SER A 2 16.29 43.12 52.41
CA SER A 2 16.24 43.48 50.99
C SER A 2 15.75 42.26 50.21
N GLY A 3 14.44 42.22 49.96
CA GLY A 3 13.78 41.14 49.25
C GLY A 3 14.24 41.06 47.80
N ASN A 4 14.50 39.84 47.37
CA ASN A 4 15.04 39.42 46.07
C ASN A 4 14.02 39.62 44.91
N GLN A 5 13.45 40.82 44.78
CA GLN A 5 12.35 41.13 43.86
C GLN A 5 12.71 40.85 42.38
N GLY A 6 13.96 41.10 41.98
CA GLY A 6 14.41 40.84 40.61
C GLY A 6 14.46 39.34 40.27
N SER A 7 14.85 38.49 41.23
CA SER A 7 14.91 37.04 41.00
C SER A 7 13.52 36.41 40.84
N PHE A 8 12.55 36.86 41.63
CA PHE A 8 11.18 36.36 41.58
C PHE A 8 10.45 36.77 40.28
N SER A 9 10.69 37.99 39.80
CA SER A 9 10.17 38.45 38.50
C SER A 9 10.74 37.64 37.33
N LEU A 10 12.04 37.32 37.37
CA LEU A 10 12.69 36.49 36.35
C LEU A 10 12.12 35.06 36.32
N PHE A 11 11.84 34.48 37.49
CA PHE A 11 11.19 33.17 37.57
C PHE A 11 9.76 33.20 37.01
N GLN A 12 9.01 34.28 37.25
CA GLN A 12 7.66 34.44 36.67
C GLN A 12 7.70 34.60 35.15
N GLU A 13 8.68 35.34 34.61
CA GLU A 13 8.90 35.45 33.17
C GLU A 13 9.27 34.09 32.55
N ILE A 14 10.22 33.36 33.14
CA ILE A 14 10.61 32.03 32.65
C ILE A 14 9.41 31.06 32.68
N LEU A 15 8.59 31.10 33.74
CA LEU A 15 7.38 30.26 33.82
C LEU A 15 6.33 30.66 32.77
N ALA A 16 6.18 31.96 32.50
CA ALA A 16 5.28 32.45 31.45
C ALA A 16 5.76 32.00 30.07
N ASP A 17 7.06 32.13 29.79
CA ASP A 17 7.68 31.70 28.53
C ASP A 17 7.56 30.19 28.33
N GLN A 18 7.85 29.39 29.36
CA GLN A 18 7.68 27.93 29.31
C GLN A 18 6.22 27.52 29.11
N THR A 19 5.29 28.24 29.74
CA THR A 19 3.85 27.98 29.56
C THR A 19 3.43 28.31 28.13
N GLN A 20 3.94 29.40 27.56
CA GLN A 20 3.69 29.77 26.18
C GLN A 20 4.27 28.74 25.20
N GLU A 21 5.51 28.30 25.39
CA GLU A 21 6.15 27.28 24.57
C GLU A 21 5.38 25.95 24.60
N ILE A 22 4.90 25.52 25.78
CA ILE A 22 4.06 24.33 25.92
C ILE A 22 2.74 24.49 25.15
N ASN A 23 2.13 25.66 25.20
CA ASN A 23 0.88 25.94 24.47
C ASN A 23 1.11 25.93 22.96
N ASP A 24 2.21 26.53 22.49
CA ASP A 24 2.58 26.55 21.07
C ASP A 24 2.86 25.14 20.55
N LEU A 25 3.60 24.31 21.31
CA LEU A 25 3.85 22.91 20.98
C LEU A 25 2.56 22.07 20.93
N ARG A 26 1.64 22.28 21.88
CA ARG A 26 0.32 21.61 21.88
C ARG A 26 -0.49 22.00 20.65
N GLN A 27 -0.47 23.27 20.27
CA GLN A 27 -1.16 23.74 19.07
C GLN A 27 -0.52 23.16 17.80
N TYR A 28 0.81 23.07 17.74
CA TYR A 28 1.52 22.44 16.64
C TYR A 28 1.14 20.96 16.48
N ILE A 29 1.14 20.19 17.58
CA ILE A 29 0.74 18.77 17.57
C ILE A 29 -0.71 18.64 17.08
N THR A 30 -1.61 19.46 17.60
CA THR A 30 -3.03 19.45 17.18
C THR A 30 -3.17 19.72 15.69
N ASN A 31 -2.42 20.70 15.15
CA ASN A 31 -2.42 21.01 13.72
C ASN A 31 -1.87 19.85 12.87
N GLN A 32 -0.80 19.19 13.32
CA GLN A 32 -0.25 18.02 12.63
C GLN A 32 -1.23 16.84 12.62
N GLU A 33 -1.91 16.58 13.74
CA GLU A 33 -2.94 15.54 13.83
C GLU A 33 -4.10 15.80 12.86
N GLN A 34 -4.55 17.05 12.76
CA GLN A 34 -5.58 17.45 11.79
C GLN A 34 -5.12 17.25 10.34
N GLN A 35 -3.88 17.64 10.01
CA GLN A 35 -3.32 17.40 8.68
C GLN A 35 -3.22 15.91 8.35
N LEU A 36 -2.74 15.11 9.31
CA LEU A 36 -2.60 13.67 9.16
C LEU A 36 -3.96 12.98 8.99
N ASN A 37 -4.98 13.40 9.73
CA ASN A 37 -6.35 12.90 9.57
C ASN A 37 -6.93 13.27 8.19
N THR A 38 -6.71 14.50 7.74
CA THR A 38 -7.14 14.95 6.40
C THR A 38 -6.47 14.12 5.30
N MET A 39 -5.17 13.84 5.44
CA MET A 39 -4.44 13.00 4.49
C MET A 39 -4.93 11.55 4.50
N LYS A 40 -5.17 10.96 5.68
CA LYS A 40 -5.74 9.61 5.84
C LYS A 40 -7.10 9.51 5.16
N GLU A 41 -7.99 10.47 5.41
CA GLU A 41 -9.31 10.48 4.79
C GLU A 41 -9.23 10.60 3.26
N ARG A 42 -8.34 11.47 2.76
CA ARG A 42 -8.11 11.60 1.32
C ARG A 42 -7.60 10.30 0.70
N LEU A 43 -6.68 9.61 1.36
CA LEU A 43 -6.18 8.31 0.92
C LEU A 43 -7.30 7.26 0.88
N MET A 44 -8.11 7.19 1.94
CA MET A 44 -9.27 6.29 2.00
C MET A 44 -10.24 6.54 0.85
N ARG A 45 -10.59 7.80 0.58
CA ARG A 45 -11.47 8.17 -0.54
C ARG A 45 -10.90 7.75 -1.89
N ILE A 46 -9.59 7.88 -2.11
CA ILE A 46 -8.93 7.41 -3.34
C ILE A 46 -9.04 5.89 -3.46
N ARG A 47 -8.78 5.14 -2.39
CA ARG A 47 -8.88 3.67 -2.38
C ARG A 47 -10.29 3.18 -2.63
N ILE A 48 -11.27 3.79 -1.97
CA ILE A 48 -12.69 3.53 -2.20
C ILE A 48 -13.05 3.78 -3.66
N ALA A 49 -12.57 4.87 -4.26
CA ALA A 49 -12.78 5.14 -5.68
C ALA A 49 -12.12 4.09 -6.60
N VAL A 50 -11.00 3.48 -6.20
CA VAL A 50 -10.39 2.35 -6.94
C VAL A 50 -11.27 1.10 -6.85
N LEU A 51 -11.79 0.79 -5.67
CA LEU A 51 -12.65 -0.37 -5.41
C LEU A 51 -14.05 -0.23 -6.04
N MET A 52 -14.63 0.97 -6.04
CA MET A 52 -15.98 1.20 -6.54
C MET A 52 -16.09 1.26 -8.07
N ASN A 53 -14.97 1.25 -8.81
CA ASN A 53 -14.97 1.63 -10.23
C ASN A 53 -15.00 0.50 -11.27
N GLU A 54 -16.19 0.29 -11.82
CA GLU A 54 -16.40 0.22 -13.27
C GLU A 54 -16.00 1.58 -13.89
N SER A 55 -14.94 1.64 -14.70
CA SER A 55 -14.63 2.77 -15.61
C SER A 55 -14.27 4.17 -15.05
N VAL A 56 -14.55 4.62 -13.82
CA VAL A 56 -14.26 6.05 -13.44
C VAL A 56 -12.76 6.32 -13.16
N LEU A 57 -11.89 5.31 -13.27
CA LEU A 57 -10.46 5.56 -13.42
C LEU A 57 -10.04 5.89 -14.87
N ARG A 58 -10.89 5.73 -15.90
CA ARG A 58 -10.53 6.15 -17.26
C ARG A 58 -10.24 7.65 -17.40
N PRO A 59 -10.99 8.58 -16.77
CA PRO A 59 -10.73 10.01 -16.92
C PRO A 59 -9.65 10.52 -15.97
N PHE A 60 -9.59 10.04 -14.72
CA PHE A 60 -8.57 10.44 -13.74
C PHE A 60 -7.21 9.78 -13.99
N PHE A 61 -7.21 8.58 -14.58
CA PHE A 61 -6.03 7.95 -15.19
C PHE A 61 -6.06 8.15 -16.72
N ARG A 62 -6.23 9.40 -17.16
CA ARG A 62 -5.64 9.87 -18.44
C ARG A 62 -4.11 9.78 -18.44
N VAL A 63 -3.53 9.41 -17.31
CA VAL A 63 -2.19 8.89 -17.23
C VAL A 63 -2.13 7.65 -18.13
N PRO A 64 -1.34 7.65 -19.22
CA PRO A 64 -1.17 6.45 -20.02
C PRO A 64 -0.80 5.29 -19.09
N PRO A 65 -1.07 4.02 -19.45
CA PRO A 65 -0.68 2.85 -18.65
C PRO A 65 0.80 2.81 -18.21
N ARG A 66 1.60 3.73 -18.74
CA ARG A 66 3.03 4.03 -18.62
C ARG A 66 3.39 5.09 -17.57
N GLN A 67 2.47 5.59 -16.73
CA GLN A 67 2.88 6.39 -15.55
C GLN A 67 2.07 6.03 -14.31
N ARG A 68 1.60 4.78 -14.24
CA ARG A 68 1.12 4.23 -12.97
C ARG A 68 2.36 3.99 -12.12
N ASP A 69 2.63 4.91 -11.20
CA ASP A 69 3.56 4.68 -10.12
C ASP A 69 3.20 3.34 -9.44
N PRO A 70 4.15 2.40 -9.26
CA PRO A 70 3.90 1.16 -8.51
C PRO A 70 3.29 1.41 -7.13
N SER A 71 3.52 2.58 -6.52
CA SER A 71 2.91 3.00 -5.24
C SER A 71 1.38 3.12 -5.30
N TYR A 72 0.79 3.25 -6.49
CA TYR A 72 -0.66 3.38 -6.67
C TYR A 72 -1.41 2.04 -6.69
N TYR A 73 -0.71 0.90 -6.62
CA TYR A 73 -1.40 -0.39 -6.52
C TYR A 73 -2.06 -0.57 -5.14
N PRO A 74 -3.24 -1.18 -5.10
CA PRO A 74 -3.95 -1.46 -3.86
C PRO A 74 -3.15 -2.44 -2.99
N VAL A 75 -2.88 -2.01 -1.76
CA VAL A 75 -2.36 -2.86 -0.68
C VAL A 75 -3.59 -3.45 0.00
N ILE A 76 -3.65 -4.78 0.08
CA ILE A 76 -4.82 -5.51 0.55
C ILE A 76 -5.28 -5.05 1.93
N ASP A 77 -4.35 -4.76 2.85
CA ASP A 77 -4.64 -4.25 4.18
C ASP A 77 -5.37 -2.91 4.11
N MET A 78 -4.82 -1.96 3.34
CA MET A 78 -5.45 -0.65 3.14
C MET A 78 -6.80 -0.74 2.42
N ASP A 79 -6.97 -1.71 1.52
CA ASP A 79 -8.24 -1.91 0.82
C ASP A 79 -9.29 -2.58 1.73
N LEU A 80 -8.88 -3.45 2.65
CA LEU A 80 -9.73 -3.96 3.73
C LEU A 80 -10.17 -2.81 4.65
N GLU A 81 -9.23 -1.97 5.07
CA GLU A 81 -9.52 -0.77 5.87
C GLU A 81 -10.47 0.17 5.11
N ALA A 82 -10.29 0.35 3.81
CA ALA A 82 -11.18 1.16 2.99
C ALA A 82 -12.62 0.60 2.96
N ILE A 83 -12.79 -0.72 2.84
CA ILE A 83 -14.11 -1.36 2.89
C ILE A 83 -14.72 -1.23 4.29
N GLU A 84 -13.94 -1.39 5.35
CA GLU A 84 -14.39 -1.23 6.73
C GLU A 84 -14.77 0.23 7.04
N TRP A 85 -14.02 1.19 6.51
CA TRP A 85 -14.34 2.60 6.60
C TRP A 85 -15.63 2.93 5.84
N MET A 86 -15.84 2.37 4.65
CA MET A 86 -17.12 2.51 3.93
C MET A 86 -18.30 1.99 4.74
N GLN A 87 -18.12 0.85 5.40
CA GLN A 87 -19.13 0.24 6.27
C GLN A 87 -19.46 1.15 7.45
N ALA A 88 -18.44 1.66 8.15
CA ALA A 88 -18.61 2.53 9.31
C ALA A 88 -19.28 3.87 8.95
N ASN A 89 -19.08 4.36 7.72
CA ASN A 89 -19.57 5.67 7.27
C ASN A 89 -20.80 5.58 6.35
N ASN A 90 -21.44 4.42 6.22
CA ASN A 90 -22.61 4.19 5.37
C ASN A 90 -22.44 4.69 3.91
N ILE A 91 -21.24 4.49 3.34
CA ILE A 91 -20.93 4.92 1.98
C ILE A 91 -21.62 3.99 0.97
N GLY A 92 -22.38 4.58 0.04
CA GLY A 92 -23.06 3.84 -1.03
C GLY A 92 -22.09 3.05 -1.94
N GLY A 93 -22.59 1.99 -2.58
CA GLY A 93 -21.80 1.17 -3.51
C GLY A 93 -20.83 0.18 -2.85
N GLN A 94 -20.95 -0.05 -1.54
CA GLN A 94 -20.16 -1.03 -0.79
C GLN A 94 -20.16 -2.42 -1.45
N GLN A 95 -21.30 -2.92 -1.93
CA GLN A 95 -21.36 -4.24 -2.58
C GLN A 95 -20.50 -4.31 -3.84
N ASN A 96 -20.39 -3.21 -4.59
CA ASN A 96 -19.52 -3.14 -5.76
C ASN A 96 -18.04 -3.12 -5.34
N ALA A 97 -17.71 -2.36 -4.30
CA ALA A 97 -16.36 -2.34 -3.73
C ALA A 97 -15.93 -3.74 -3.24
N ILE A 98 -16.82 -4.47 -2.57
CA ILE A 98 -16.58 -5.85 -2.12
C ILE A 98 -16.35 -6.78 -3.31
N ARG A 99 -17.27 -6.81 -4.29
CA ARG A 99 -17.11 -7.65 -5.49
C ARG A 99 -15.79 -7.36 -6.21
N ARG A 100 -15.40 -6.08 -6.26
CA ARG A 100 -14.16 -5.67 -6.91
C ARG A 100 -12.94 -6.08 -6.12
N PHE A 101 -12.94 -5.91 -4.81
CA PHE A 101 -11.90 -6.42 -3.91
C PHE A 101 -11.70 -7.92 -4.10
N GLU A 102 -12.80 -8.69 -4.07
CA GLU A 102 -12.74 -10.14 -4.24
C GLU A 102 -12.21 -10.53 -5.61
N ALA A 103 -12.54 -9.76 -6.66
CA ALA A 103 -11.93 -9.94 -7.96
C ALA A 103 -10.42 -9.63 -7.94
N ILE A 104 -10.01 -8.49 -7.37
CA ILE A 104 -8.61 -8.03 -7.33
C ILE A 104 -7.71 -9.07 -6.65
N TYR A 105 -8.14 -9.57 -5.49
CA TYR A 105 -7.33 -10.49 -4.68
C TYR A 105 -7.65 -11.96 -4.94
N GLY A 106 -8.71 -12.26 -5.69
CA GLY A 106 -9.12 -13.63 -6.01
C GLY A 106 -9.56 -14.43 -4.79
N MET A 107 -10.08 -13.76 -3.77
CA MET A 107 -10.45 -14.33 -2.48
C MET A 107 -11.65 -13.58 -1.89
N ASN A 108 -12.58 -14.32 -1.27
CA ASN A 108 -13.74 -13.73 -0.62
C ASN A 108 -13.33 -12.81 0.55
N LEU A 109 -14.02 -11.68 0.72
CA LEU A 109 -13.73 -10.67 1.74
C LEU A 109 -13.64 -11.27 3.15
N ARG A 110 -14.56 -12.17 3.51
CA ARG A 110 -14.58 -12.81 4.83
C ARG A 110 -13.31 -13.63 5.07
N LYS A 111 -12.86 -14.37 4.04
CA LYS A 111 -11.63 -15.16 4.11
C LYS A 111 -10.40 -14.24 4.23
N CYS A 112 -10.35 -13.16 3.44
CA CYS A 112 -9.29 -12.15 3.55
C CYS A 112 -9.22 -11.54 4.96
N LYS A 113 -10.35 -11.13 5.54
CA LYS A 113 -10.37 -10.55 6.89
C LYS A 113 -9.76 -11.45 7.96
N ILE A 114 -9.95 -12.77 7.83
CA ILE A 114 -9.38 -13.76 8.75
C ILE A 114 -7.88 -13.93 8.49
N LEU A 115 -7.49 -14.09 7.23
CA LEU A 115 -6.12 -14.42 6.86
C LEU A 115 -5.15 -13.24 7.01
N VAL A 116 -5.59 -12.04 6.65
CA VAL A 116 -4.72 -10.87 6.47
C VAL A 116 -4.38 -10.20 7.80
N ARG A 117 -5.33 -10.12 8.75
CA ARG A 117 -5.12 -9.43 10.03
C ARG A 117 -3.98 -10.00 10.88
N THR A 118 -3.62 -11.26 10.64
CA THR A 118 -2.54 -11.96 11.35
C THR A 118 -1.44 -12.42 10.39
N ALA A 119 -1.53 -12.03 9.12
CA ALA A 119 -0.57 -12.43 8.10
C ALA A 119 0.78 -11.75 8.35
N PRO A 120 1.88 -12.52 8.27
CA PRO A 120 3.21 -11.94 8.12
C PRO A 120 3.32 -11.10 6.84
N GLU A 121 4.23 -10.12 6.84
CA GLU A 121 4.42 -9.15 5.74
C GLU A 121 4.62 -9.86 4.39
N GLU A 122 5.40 -10.93 4.36
CA GLU A 122 5.65 -11.73 3.16
C GLU A 122 4.39 -12.33 2.51
N ILE A 123 3.38 -12.64 3.32
CA ILE A 123 2.12 -13.17 2.84
C ILE A 123 1.30 -12.05 2.21
N VAL A 124 1.25 -10.89 2.88
CA VAL A 124 0.57 -9.68 2.39
C VAL A 124 1.19 -9.23 1.07
N GLU A 125 2.52 -9.22 0.97
CA GLU A 125 3.24 -8.95 -0.27
C GLU A 125 2.90 -9.95 -1.37
N ALA A 126 2.89 -11.26 -1.07
CA ALA A 126 2.53 -12.28 -2.06
C ALA A 126 1.09 -12.13 -2.57
N MET A 127 0.15 -11.76 -1.69
CA MET A 127 -1.24 -11.45 -2.07
C MET A 127 -1.31 -10.23 -2.99
N ASN A 128 -0.62 -9.14 -2.64
CA ASN A 128 -0.55 -7.92 -3.44
C ASN A 128 0.11 -8.17 -4.79
N GLN A 129 1.22 -8.90 -4.82
CA GLN A 129 1.94 -9.23 -6.04
C GLN A 129 1.08 -10.10 -6.97
N ARG A 130 0.32 -11.07 -6.43
CA ARG A 130 -0.62 -11.88 -7.22
C ARG A 130 -1.70 -11.02 -7.88
N ALA A 131 -2.28 -10.08 -7.12
CA ALA A 131 -3.25 -9.13 -7.64
C ALA A 131 -2.64 -8.26 -8.75
N GLU A 132 -1.43 -7.76 -8.54
CA GLU A 132 -0.71 -6.96 -9.54
C GLU A 132 -0.46 -7.75 -10.83
N LEU A 133 0.02 -8.99 -10.74
CA LEU A 133 0.24 -9.88 -11.90
C LEU A 133 -1.05 -10.16 -12.67
N HIS A 134 -2.21 -10.06 -12.04
CA HIS A 134 -3.51 -10.27 -12.67
C HIS A 134 -4.08 -9.01 -13.31
N TYR A 135 -3.91 -7.86 -12.67
CA TYR A 135 -4.64 -6.63 -13.03
C TYR A 135 -3.77 -5.51 -13.60
N SER A 136 -2.46 -5.53 -13.37
CA SER A 136 -1.56 -4.51 -13.90
C SER A 136 -1.41 -4.63 -15.42
N PRO A 137 -1.53 -3.51 -16.16
CA PRO A 137 -1.34 -3.49 -17.61
C PRO A 137 0.05 -3.95 -18.08
N CYS A 138 1.10 -3.80 -17.25
CA CYS A 138 2.46 -4.19 -17.65
C CYS A 138 2.60 -5.71 -17.80
N TYR A 139 1.98 -6.49 -16.90
CA TYR A 139 1.95 -7.95 -17.01
C TYR A 139 0.92 -8.41 -18.05
N ARG A 140 -0.28 -7.82 -18.06
CA ARG A 140 -1.39 -8.26 -18.95
C ARG A 140 -1.06 -8.16 -20.44
N ARG A 141 -0.19 -7.23 -20.84
CA ARG A 141 0.17 -6.99 -22.24
C ARG A 141 1.45 -7.71 -22.67
N SER A 142 2.15 -8.39 -21.76
CA SER A 142 3.33 -9.18 -22.13
C SER A 142 2.91 -10.54 -22.69
N LEU A 143 2.80 -10.63 -24.01
CA LEU A 143 2.53 -11.89 -24.72
C LEU A 143 3.74 -12.83 -24.69
N ARG A 144 4.97 -12.29 -24.63
CA ARG A 144 6.22 -13.05 -24.68
C ARG A 144 6.54 -13.77 -23.37
N ASP A 145 6.14 -13.20 -22.24
CA ASP A 145 6.49 -13.73 -20.91
C ASP A 145 5.28 -14.33 -20.16
N ASN A 146 4.23 -14.73 -20.89
CA ASN A 146 3.02 -15.27 -20.27
C ASN A 146 3.30 -16.52 -19.41
N SER A 147 4.27 -17.35 -19.81
CA SER A 147 4.71 -18.50 -19.00
C SER A 147 5.39 -18.07 -17.69
N LYS A 148 6.24 -17.03 -17.71
CA LYS A 148 6.85 -16.45 -16.50
C LYS A 148 5.81 -15.85 -15.58
N ILE A 149 4.86 -15.07 -16.12
CA ILE A 149 3.76 -14.48 -15.35
C ILE A 149 2.89 -15.57 -14.71
N LYS A 150 2.57 -16.64 -15.45
CA LYS A 150 1.87 -17.81 -14.89
C LYS A 150 2.65 -18.44 -13.75
N ARG A 151 3.97 -18.59 -13.89
CA ARG A 151 4.83 -19.14 -12.84
C ARG A 151 4.90 -18.25 -11.60
N MET A 152 5.02 -16.94 -11.77
CA MET A 152 4.95 -15.99 -10.65
C MET A 152 3.62 -16.09 -9.90
N LYS A 153 2.49 -16.11 -10.63
CA LYS A 153 1.15 -16.28 -10.04
C LYS A 153 1.04 -17.59 -9.25
N LEU A 154 1.62 -18.66 -9.78
CA LEU A 154 1.65 -19.95 -9.10
C LEU A 154 2.43 -19.85 -7.78
N ILE A 155 3.63 -19.29 -7.80
CA ILE A 155 4.46 -19.11 -6.59
C ILE A 155 3.72 -18.27 -5.54
N CYS A 156 3.11 -17.15 -5.93
CA CYS A 156 2.31 -16.35 -5.00
C CYS A 156 1.14 -17.16 -4.41
N SER A 157 0.46 -17.97 -5.23
CA SER A 157 -0.64 -18.82 -4.77
C SER A 157 -0.16 -19.92 -3.81
N GLU A 158 1.03 -20.47 -4.02
CA GLU A 158 1.64 -21.44 -3.12
C GLU A 158 2.05 -20.82 -1.78
N ILE A 159 2.60 -19.60 -1.77
CA ILE A 159 2.89 -18.85 -0.53
C ILE A 159 1.60 -18.64 0.27
N ILE A 160 0.55 -18.14 -0.39
CA ILE A 160 -0.76 -17.92 0.25
C ILE A 160 -1.32 -19.23 0.80
N LYS A 161 -1.20 -20.33 0.04
CA LYS A 161 -1.70 -21.64 0.48
C LYS A 161 -0.94 -22.16 1.70
N LEU A 162 0.39 -22.03 1.73
CA LEU A 162 1.19 -22.39 2.90
C LEU A 162 0.74 -21.63 4.15
N TRP A 163 0.38 -20.35 4.01
CA TRP A 163 -0.19 -19.59 5.12
C TRP A 163 -1.57 -20.09 5.54
N GLU A 164 -2.46 -20.36 4.59
CA GLU A 164 -3.80 -20.89 4.85
C GLU A 164 -3.75 -22.24 5.60
N ASP A 165 -2.86 -23.13 5.18
CA ASP A 165 -2.72 -24.48 5.75
C ASP A 165 -2.06 -24.47 7.15
N CYS A 166 -1.34 -23.39 7.50
CA CYS A 166 -0.62 -23.27 8.77
C CYS A 166 -1.39 -22.61 9.90
N GLN A 167 -2.66 -22.26 9.73
CA GLN A 167 -3.48 -21.74 10.84
C GLN A 167 -3.69 -22.76 11.99
N SER A 168 -3.23 -24.00 11.84
CA SER A 168 -3.27 -25.06 12.87
C SER A 168 -1.91 -25.73 13.14
N ALA A 169 -0.83 -25.27 12.49
CA ALA A 169 0.50 -25.88 12.54
C ALA A 169 1.58 -24.79 12.71
N ALA A 170 2.84 -25.20 12.92
CA ALA A 170 3.96 -24.25 12.96
C ALA A 170 4.10 -23.50 11.62
N TYR A 171 4.43 -22.21 11.69
CA TYR A 171 4.59 -21.35 10.52
C TYR A 171 5.75 -21.85 9.63
N PRO A 172 5.55 -22.08 8.31
CA PRO A 172 6.52 -22.76 7.45
C PRO A 172 7.48 -21.74 6.81
N SER A 173 8.18 -20.98 7.67
CA SER A 173 9.00 -19.84 7.26
C SER A 173 10.01 -20.18 6.17
N ASP A 174 10.76 -21.27 6.31
CA ASP A 174 11.79 -21.68 5.34
C ASP A 174 11.20 -21.93 3.95
N GLN A 175 10.05 -22.61 3.87
CA GLN A 175 9.40 -22.91 2.60
C GLN A 175 8.89 -21.62 1.93
N ILE A 176 8.36 -20.69 2.72
CA ILE A 176 7.89 -19.39 2.24
C ILE A 176 9.08 -18.57 1.74
N MET A 177 10.19 -18.52 2.46
CA MET A 177 11.38 -17.77 2.04
C MET A 177 12.00 -18.32 0.75
N VAL A 178 12.06 -19.64 0.58
CA VAL A 178 12.49 -20.26 -0.69
C VAL A 178 11.57 -19.85 -1.84
N LYS A 179 10.25 -19.79 -1.61
CA LYS A 179 9.31 -19.36 -2.64
C LYS A 179 9.43 -17.87 -2.95
N ARG A 180 9.61 -17.00 -1.94
CA ARG A 180 9.86 -15.57 -2.13
C ARG A 180 11.12 -15.33 -2.97
N SER A 181 12.22 -15.98 -2.62
CA SER A 181 13.47 -15.85 -3.39
C SER A 181 13.30 -16.29 -4.85
N ASN A 182 12.52 -17.36 -5.09
CA ASN A 182 12.19 -17.77 -6.46
C ASN A 182 11.31 -16.74 -7.20
N LEU A 183 10.35 -16.11 -6.50
CA LEU A 183 9.51 -15.06 -7.05
C LEU A 183 10.33 -13.82 -7.41
N GLU A 184 11.19 -13.36 -6.49
CA GLU A 184 12.11 -12.23 -6.69
C GLU A 184 13.04 -12.48 -7.87
N ARG A 185 13.63 -13.67 -7.98
CA ARG A 185 14.44 -14.04 -9.14
C ARG A 185 13.66 -13.94 -10.44
N LEU A 186 12.42 -14.45 -10.49
CA LEU A 186 11.60 -14.35 -11.70
C LEU A 186 11.20 -12.91 -12.02
N LEU A 187 10.89 -12.11 -11.01
CA LEU A 187 10.58 -10.68 -11.17
C LEU A 187 11.81 -9.97 -11.73
N ASN A 188 12.98 -10.20 -11.13
CA ASN A 188 14.25 -9.68 -11.63
C ASN A 188 14.50 -10.16 -13.05
N GLU A 189 14.38 -11.44 -13.41
CA GLU A 189 14.53 -11.90 -14.80
C GLU A 189 13.52 -11.30 -15.79
N PHE A 190 12.29 -11.04 -15.34
CA PHE A 190 11.26 -10.38 -16.13
C PHE A 190 11.63 -8.92 -16.40
N TRP A 191 12.26 -8.26 -15.43
CA TRP A 191 12.69 -6.88 -15.52
C TRP A 191 14.14 -6.70 -16.03
N ASP A 192 15.05 -7.68 -15.90
CA ASP A 192 16.49 -7.56 -16.18
C ASP A 192 16.87 -8.10 -17.57
N GLY A 193 16.02 -8.91 -18.21
CA GLY A 193 16.05 -9.08 -19.67
C GLY A 193 15.75 -7.77 -20.44
N GLN A 194 15.26 -6.77 -19.72
CA GLN A 194 15.17 -5.37 -20.10
C GLN A 194 15.60 -4.51 -18.91
N GLY A 195 16.85 -4.61 -18.44
CA GLY A 195 17.38 -3.89 -17.25
C GLY A 195 17.30 -2.35 -17.24
N LYS A 196 16.44 -1.79 -18.07
CA LYS A 196 15.81 -0.47 -17.96
C LYS A 196 14.32 -0.73 -18.05
N LYS A 197 13.52 -0.23 -17.11
CA LYS A 197 12.06 -0.14 -17.25
C LYS A 197 11.77 0.59 -18.58
N THR A 198 11.75 -0.14 -19.69
CA THR A 198 11.72 0.45 -21.02
C THR A 198 10.28 0.62 -21.37
N GLU A 199 9.76 1.75 -20.91
CA GLU A 199 8.49 2.25 -21.37
C GLU A 199 8.66 2.70 -22.81
N TRP A 200 7.93 2.01 -23.68
CA TRP A 200 7.73 2.47 -25.05
C TRP A 200 6.82 3.69 -24.99
N PHE A 201 7.30 4.88 -25.31
CA PHE A 201 6.47 6.08 -25.46
C PHE A 201 6.10 6.23 -26.94
N GLY A 202 5.07 5.49 -27.38
CA GLY A 202 4.72 5.43 -28.80
C GLY A 202 5.83 4.74 -29.61
N LYS A 203 6.46 5.44 -30.57
CA LYS A 203 7.57 4.92 -31.38
C LYS A 203 8.96 5.10 -30.75
N ARG A 204 9.10 5.71 -29.56
CA ARG A 204 10.41 5.95 -28.92
C ARG A 204 10.58 5.13 -27.64
N LYS A 205 11.78 4.58 -27.45
CA LYS A 205 12.20 3.80 -26.28
C LYS A 205 12.93 4.72 -25.30
N VAL A 206 12.45 4.82 -24.06
CA VAL A 206 13.11 5.60 -23.00
C VAL A 206 13.53 4.65 -21.88
N ASN A 207 14.72 4.91 -21.31
CA ASN A 207 15.34 4.08 -20.29
C ASN A 207 15.24 4.79 -18.93
N LEU A 208 14.53 4.20 -17.97
CA LEU A 208 14.52 4.69 -16.59
C LEU A 208 15.55 3.88 -15.78
N SER A 209 16.73 4.45 -15.55
CA SER A 209 17.66 3.99 -14.52
C SER A 209 17.19 4.52 -13.16
N GLY A 210 17.00 3.64 -12.19
CA GLY A 210 16.66 4.03 -10.83
C GLY A 210 17.80 4.80 -10.18
N ASN A 211 17.50 6.01 -9.70
CA ASN A 211 18.29 6.60 -8.63
C ASN A 211 18.00 5.79 -7.36
N LYS A 212 18.97 4.97 -6.94
CA LYS A 212 19.12 4.67 -5.52
C LYS A 212 19.38 6.01 -4.84
N VAL A 213 18.44 6.46 -4.03
CA VAL A 213 18.73 7.47 -3.01
C VAL A 213 19.55 6.72 -1.95
N VAL A 214 20.80 7.15 -1.78
CA VAL A 214 21.65 6.81 -0.64
C VAL A 214 21.07 7.46 0.61
#